data_AF-A0A968DQL6-F1
#
_entry.id   AF-A0A968DQL6-F1
#
_cell.length_a   1.000
_cell.length_b   1.000
_cell.length_c   1.000
_cell.angle_alpha   90.00
_cell.angle_beta   90.00
_cell.angle_gamma   90.00
#
_symmetry.space_group_name_H-M   'P 1'
#
loop_
_entity.id
_entity.type
_entity.pdbx_description
1 polymer ?
#
loop_
_entity_poly.entity_id
_entity_poly.type
_entity_poly.pdbx_seq_one_letter_code
_entity_poly.pdbx_strand_id
1 'polypeptide(L)' 'MRLEEKKALIFGYGEIGSHIGKILTAIGMEVWGIRRSIEEDYQDQWDVHITGIDSF' A
#
# COMPACT_ATOMS: atom_id res chain seq x y z
N MET A 1 -11.62 9.81 -16.28
CA MET A 1 -10.49 8.93 -15.93
C MET A 1 -10.97 8.01 -14.83
N ARG A 2 -10.84 6.68 -14.98
CA ARG A 2 -11.31 5.74 -13.96
C ARG A 2 -10.23 5.56 -12.89
N LEU A 3 -10.61 5.64 -11.62
CA LEU A 3 -9.67 5.52 -10.50
C LEU A 3 -9.19 4.07 -10.34
N GLU A 4 -10.00 3.11 -10.76
CA GLU A 4 -9.68 1.67 -10.76
C GLU A 4 -8.44 1.28 -11.57
N GLU A 5 -7.98 2.13 -12.50
CA GLU A 5 -6.79 1.89 -13.33
C GLU A 5 -5.52 2.56 -12.76
N LYS A 6 -5.60 3.16 -11.57
CA LYS A 6 -4.51 3.96 -10.99
C LYS A 6 -3.80 3.20 -9.88
N LYS A 7 -2.49 3.40 -9.83
CA LYS A 7 -1.61 2.84 -8.80
C LYS A 7 -1.21 3.91 -7.80
N ALA A 8 -1.13 3.56 -6.53
CA ALA A 8 -0.63 4.43 -5.47
C ALA A 8 0.50 3.77 -4.69
N LEU A 9 1.48 4.57 -4.29
CA LEU A 9 2.60 4.16 -3.45
C LEU A 9 2.60 5.01 -2.18
N ILE A 10 2.62 4.37 -1.02
CA ILE A 10 2.58 5.03 0.30
C ILE A 10 3.90 4.76 1.03
N PHE A 11 4.75 5.79 1.14
CA PHE A 11 5.93 5.73 1.99
C PHE A 11 5.57 5.96 3.46
N GLY A 12 6.00 5.05 4.34
CA GLY A 12 5.65 5.13 5.76
C GLY A 12 4.30 4.49 6.05
N TYR A 13 4.15 3.21 5.71
CA TYR A 13 2.92 2.44 5.93
C TYR A 13 2.70 2.06 7.41
N GLY A 14 2.65 3.06 8.29
CA GLY A 14 2.27 2.93 9.70
C GLY A 14 0.77 3.07 9.91
N GLU A 15 0.36 3.68 11.03
CA GLU A 15 -1.05 3.89 11.35
C GLU A 15 -1.77 4.77 10.32
N ILE A 16 -1.23 5.95 10.00
CA ILE A 16 -1.86 6.86 9.03
C ILE A 16 -1.81 6.25 7.63
N GLY A 17 -0.67 5.66 7.26
CA GLY A 17 -0.48 5.04 5.94
C GLY A 17 -1.49 3.92 5.68
N SER A 18 -1.84 3.11 6.68
CA SER A 18 -2.83 2.04 6.52
C SER A 18 -4.25 2.55 6.34
N HIS A 19 -4.63 3.64 7.01
CA HIS A 19 -5.93 4.28 6.79
C HIS A 19 -6.04 4.86 5.38
N ILE A 20 -4.97 5.47 4.87
CA ILE A 20 -4.91 5.95 3.49
C ILE A 20 -5.00 4.77 2.51
N GLY A 21 -4.23 3.70 2.76
CA GLY A 21 -4.24 2.49 1.95
C GLY A 21 -5.64 1.91 1.79
N LYS A 22 -6.36 1.75 2.90
CA LYS A 22 -7.76 1.32 2.92
C LYS A 22 -8.68 2.19 2.06
N ILE A 23 -8.55 3.51 2.14
CA ILE A 23 -9.39 4.43 1.36
C ILE A 23 -9.10 4.28 -0.14
N LEU A 24 -7.82 4.19 -0.50
CA LEU A 24 -7.39 4.08 -1.90
C LEU A 24 -7.77 2.72 -2.51
N THR A 25 -7.63 1.61 -1.77
CA THR A 25 -8.11 0.31 -2.24
C THR A 25 -9.63 0.26 -2.36
N ALA A 26 -10.37 0.88 -1.43
CA ALA A 26 -11.83 0.95 -1.49
C ALA A 26 -12.37 1.72 -2.71
N ILE A 27 -11.61 2.65 -3.28
CA ILE A 27 -11.95 3.34 -4.54
C ILE A 27 -11.39 2.62 -5.79
N GLY A 28 -10.91 1.39 -5.62
CA GLY A 28 -10.50 0.48 -6.69
C GLY A 28 -9.04 0.61 -7.12
N MET A 29 -8.20 1.39 -6.43
CA MET A 29 -6.80 1.54 -6.81
C MET A 29 -5.96 0.34 -6.39
N GLU A 30 -4.93 0.04 -7.17
CA GLU A 30 -3.84 -0.86 -6.75
C GLU A 30 -2.88 -0.08 -5.85
N VAL A 31 -2.66 -0.55 -4.62
CA VAL A 31 -1.90 0.20 -3.62
C VAL A 31 -0.72 -0.62 -3.11
N TRP A 32 0.43 0.04 -3.03
CA TRP A 32 1.67 -0.48 -2.45
C TRP A 32 2.07 0.37 -1.23
N GLY A 33 2.34 -0.27 -0.10
CA GLY A 33 2.80 0.35 1.13
C GLY A 33 4.26 0.01 1.42
N ILE A 34 5.08 1.02 1.70
CA ILE A 34 6.51 0.85 1.98
C ILE A 34 6.77 0.93 3.48
N ARG A 35 7.45 -0.11 4.00
CA ARG A 35 7.96 -0.18 5.37
C ARG A 35 9.47 -0.40 5.37
N ARG A 36 10.16 0.13 6.39
CA ARG A 36 11.63 -0.03 6.51
C ARG A 36 12.07 -1.37 7.08
N SER A 37 11.18 -2.08 7.78
CA SER A 37 11.55 -3.26 8.55
C SER A 37 10.47 -4.30 8.41
N ILE A 38 10.47 -4.97 7.25
CA ILE A 38 9.69 -6.18 7.03
C ILE A 38 10.65 -7.24 6.51
N GLU A 39 10.38 -8.49 6.86
CA GLU A 39 11.24 -9.62 6.47
C GLU A 39 10.86 -10.14 5.07
N GLU A 40 9.56 -10.10 4.75
CA GLU A 40 9.01 -10.59 3.48
C GLU A 40 7.85 -9.70 3.03
N ASP A 41 7.62 -9.66 1.72
CA ASP A 41 6.47 -8.99 1.13
C ASP A 41 5.18 -9.74 1.49
N TYR A 42 4.11 -9.00 1.79
CA TYR A 42 2.81 -9.58 2.09
C TYR A 42 1.68 -8.65 1.68
N GLN A 43 0.47 -9.18 1.62
CA GLN A 43 -0.74 -8.37 1.43
C GLN A 43 -1.44 -8.20 2.78
N ASP A 44 -1.78 -6.97 3.13
CA ASP A 44 -2.48 -6.69 4.38
C ASP A 44 -4.00 -6.94 4.26
N GLN A 45 -4.73 -6.74 5.37
CA GLN A 45 -6.18 -6.94 5.44
C GLN A 45 -7.02 -5.99 4.56
N TRP A 46 -6.40 -4.97 3.96
CA TRP A 46 -7.05 -4.00 3.08
C TRP A 46 -6.67 -4.20 1.62
N ASP A 47 -6.06 -5.35 1.30
CA ASP A 47 -5.52 -5.70 -0.01
C ASP A 47 -4.34 -4.84 -0.46
N VAL A 48 -3.67 -4.12 0.46
CA VAL A 48 -2.48 -3.31 0.14
C VAL A 48 -1.25 -4.22 0.12
N HIS A 49 -0.45 -4.13 -0.96
CA HIS A 49 0.82 -4.85 -1.07
C HIS A 49 1.89 -4.15 -0.24
N ILE A 50 2.41 -4.83 0.77
CA ILE A 50 3.44 -4.29 1.67
C ILE A 50 4.80 -4.83 1.25
N THR A 51 5.74 -3.93 1.00
CA THR A 51 7.11 -4.28 0.65
C THR A 51 8.14 -3.44 1.42
N GLY A 52 9.37 -3.96 1.47
CA GLY A 52 10.51 -3.33 2.11
C GLY A 52 11.08 -2.17 1.31
N ILE A 53 11.65 -1.17 1.99
CA ILE A 53 12.39 -0.10 1.30
C ILE A 53 13.66 -0.63 0.61
N ASP A 54 14.23 -1.72 1.13
CA ASP A 54 15.40 -2.39 0.56
C ASP A 54 15.09 -3.20 -0.72
N SER A 55 13.80 -3.30 -1.07
CA SER A 55 13.33 -3.97 -2.29
C SER A 55 13.26 -3.06 -3.52
N PHE A 56 13.65 -1.77 -3.41
CA PHE A 56 13.62 -0.76 -4.48
C PHE A 56 15.00 -0.38 -5.01
#